data_AF-A0A535XPH7-F1
#
_entry.id   AF-A0A535XPH7-F1
#
_cell.length_a   1.000
_cell.length_b   1.000
_cell.length_c   1.000
_cell.angle_alpha   90.00
_cell.angle_beta   90.00
_cell.angle_gamma   90.00
#
_symmetry.space_group_name_H-M   'P 1'
#
loop_
_entity.id
_entity.type
_entity.pdbx_description
1 polymer ?
#
loop_
_entity_poly.entity_id
_entity_poly.type
_entity_poly.pdbx_seq_one_letter_code
_entity_poly.pdbx_strand_id
1 'polypeptide(L)'
;MAFAEAVPRARSGIPGPDDPLWYKDAILYEIHVKAFFDSNDDGIGDFLGLIEKLDYIQDLGVTALWLLPTYPSPQRDDGYDISDYMSIQPAYGTLPDFEAFVDAAHSRGLRVITELVMNHTSDQHPWFQAARRDPSSHYRDYYVWSDTDQRYRDARIIFTDTEPSNWTWDPVARQYFWHRFFSHQ
;
A
#
# COMPACT_ATOMS: atom_id res chain seq x y z
N MET A 1 27.34 26.99 41.22
CA MET A 1 27.21 25.78 40.38
C MET A 1 25.84 25.21 40.64
N ALA A 2 24.88 25.47 39.74
CA ALA A 2 23.57 24.86 39.78
C ALA A 2 23.57 23.76 38.72
N PHE A 3 23.50 22.51 39.16
CA PHE A 3 23.23 21.40 38.26
C PHE A 3 21.80 21.57 37.77
N ALA A 4 21.63 21.72 36.45
CA ALA A 4 20.32 21.64 35.84
C ALA A 4 19.76 20.24 36.11
N GLU A 5 18.66 20.16 36.85
CA GLU A 5 17.87 18.94 36.92
C GLU A 5 17.40 18.60 35.51
N ALA A 6 17.68 17.37 35.09
CA ALA A 6 17.15 16.82 33.87
C ALA A 6 15.62 16.93 33.91
N VAL A 7 15.05 17.61 32.91
CA VAL A 7 13.61 17.60 32.67
C VAL A 7 13.18 16.13 32.58
N PRO A 8 12.17 15.69 33.34
CA PRO A 8 11.66 14.33 33.23
C PRO A 8 11.25 14.10 31.78
N ARG A 9 11.90 13.14 31.09
CA ARG A 9 11.40 12.67 29.79
C ARG A 9 9.92 12.39 29.96
N ALA A 10 9.12 12.93 29.05
CA ALA A 10 7.67 12.87 29.08
C ALA A 10 7.21 11.46 29.50
N ARG A 11 6.20 11.42 30.39
CA ARG A 11 5.51 10.20 30.80
C ARG A 11 5.30 9.31 29.58
N SER A 12 5.72 8.05 29.68
CA SER A 12 5.53 6.98 28.70
C SER A 12 4.04 6.80 28.41
N GLY A 13 3.50 7.62 27.51
CA GLY A 13 2.15 7.55 26.98
C GLY A 13 2.06 6.67 25.74
N ILE A 14 3.10 5.90 25.45
CA ILE A 14 3.09 4.91 24.38
C ILE A 14 2.53 3.62 24.98
N PRO A 15 1.34 3.18 24.55
CA PRO A 15 0.81 1.89 24.94
C PRO A 15 1.86 0.81 24.70
N GLY A 16 2.12 -0.01 25.72
CA GLY A 16 3.09 -1.10 25.58
C GLY A 16 2.70 -2.05 24.44
N PRO A 17 3.64 -2.88 23.96
CA PRO A 17 3.39 -3.84 22.88
C PRO A 17 2.26 -4.84 23.19
N ASP A 18 1.81 -4.93 24.43
CA ASP A 18 0.72 -5.81 24.88
C ASP A 18 -0.62 -5.10 25.09
N ASP A 19 -0.73 -3.78 24.87
CA ASP A 19 -2.01 -3.08 24.98
C ASP A 19 -2.88 -3.33 23.74
N PRO A 20 -4.03 -4.03 23.84
CA PRO A 20 -4.92 -4.26 22.71
C PRO A 20 -5.58 -2.98 22.17
N LEU A 21 -5.53 -1.87 22.90
CA LEU A 21 -6.11 -0.58 22.53
C LEU A 21 -5.06 0.43 22.07
N TRP A 22 -3.83 0.00 21.79
CA TRP A 22 -2.71 0.87 21.42
C TRP A 22 -3.04 1.87 20.30
N TYR A 23 -3.91 1.47 19.37
CA TYR A 23 -4.30 2.27 18.21
C TYR A 23 -5.06 3.56 18.59
N LYS A 24 -5.63 3.65 19.80
CA LYS A 24 -6.37 4.84 20.25
C LYS A 24 -5.47 6.03 20.57
N ASP A 25 -4.24 5.75 20.97
CA ASP A 25 -3.24 6.75 21.34
C ASP A 25 -2.08 6.80 20.33
N ALA A 26 -2.22 6.12 19.19
CA ALA A 26 -1.15 5.99 18.22
C ALA A 26 -0.84 7.32 17.52
N ILE A 27 0.45 7.64 17.41
CA ILE A 27 0.98 8.69 16.56
C ILE A 27 1.52 8.02 15.30
N LEU A 28 0.81 8.19 14.20
CA LEU A 28 1.13 7.55 12.92
C LEU A 28 2.13 8.38 12.11
N TYR A 29 3.09 7.70 11.51
CA TYR A 29 4.00 8.27 10.52
C TYR A 29 3.81 7.52 9.20
N GLU A 30 3.19 8.19 8.23
CA GLU A 30 2.93 7.66 6.90
C GLU A 30 4.21 7.72 6.04
N ILE A 31 4.57 6.61 5.40
CA ILE A 31 5.83 6.46 4.65
C ILE A 31 5.55 5.85 3.28
N HIS A 32 6.04 6.54 2.25
CA HIS A 32 6.21 5.97 0.92
C HIS A 32 7.64 5.43 0.77
N VAL A 33 7.81 4.10 0.79
CA VAL A 33 9.13 3.44 0.77
C VAL A 33 9.99 3.95 -0.39
N LYS A 34 9.42 3.97 -1.61
CA LYS A 34 10.02 4.52 -2.86
C LYS A 34 10.71 5.86 -2.70
N ALA A 35 10.19 6.74 -1.85
CA ALA A 35 10.62 8.14 -1.76
C ALA A 35 11.36 8.48 -0.46
N PHE A 36 11.57 7.50 0.42
CA PHE A 36 12.07 7.78 1.77
C PHE A 36 13.60 7.75 1.87
N PHE A 37 14.22 6.59 1.62
CA PHE A 37 15.67 6.47 1.65
C PHE A 37 16.15 5.27 0.81
N ASP A 38 17.05 5.55 -0.13
CA ASP A 38 17.71 4.58 -1.01
C ASP A 38 19.00 4.08 -0.35
N SER A 39 19.14 2.75 -0.22
CA SER A 39 20.30 2.12 0.43
C SER A 39 21.33 1.59 -0.56
N ASN A 40 21.00 1.52 -1.85
CA ASN A 40 21.78 0.81 -2.87
C ASN A 40 22.16 1.67 -4.08
N ASP A 41 21.83 2.96 -4.04
CA ASP A 41 22.13 3.99 -5.04
C ASP A 41 21.44 3.77 -6.41
N ASP A 42 20.28 3.10 -6.45
CA ASP A 42 19.48 2.92 -7.68
C ASP A 42 18.46 4.05 -7.94
N GLY A 43 18.32 4.98 -7.01
CA GLY A 43 17.41 6.13 -7.05
C GLY A 43 16.02 5.87 -6.47
N ILE A 44 15.77 4.70 -5.89
CA ILE A 44 14.49 4.30 -5.29
C ILE A 44 14.72 3.89 -3.84
N GLY A 45 13.87 4.39 -2.95
CA GLY A 45 13.91 3.96 -1.55
C GLY A 45 13.46 2.52 -1.35
N ASP A 46 14.07 1.83 -0.39
CA ASP A 46 13.91 0.41 -0.15
C ASP A 46 13.81 0.08 1.36
N PHE A 47 13.50 -1.17 1.71
CA PHE A 47 13.34 -1.57 3.10
C PHE A 47 14.63 -1.53 3.92
N LEU A 48 15.79 -1.79 3.30
CA LEU A 48 17.07 -1.70 3.99
C LEU A 48 17.39 -0.24 4.35
N GLY A 49 17.11 0.68 3.44
CA GLY A 49 17.23 2.11 3.67
C GLY A 49 16.25 2.61 4.73
N LEU A 50 15.04 2.05 4.76
CA LEU A 50 14.08 2.35 5.82
C LEU A 50 14.57 1.88 7.20
N ILE A 51 15.20 0.69 7.28
CA ILE A 51 15.83 0.19 8.51
C ILE A 51 16.90 1.17 9.02
N GLU A 52 17.74 1.70 8.13
CA GLU A 52 18.80 2.66 8.50
C GLU A 52 18.26 3.95 9.14
N LYS A 53 17.00 4.29 8.89
CA LYS A 53 16.35 5.51 9.36
C LYS A 53 15.39 5.30 10.52
N LEU A 54 15.22 4.06 11.00
CA LEU A 54 14.31 3.78 12.11
C LEU A 54 14.68 4.52 13.41
N ASP A 55 15.96 4.79 13.66
CA ASP A 55 16.38 5.57 14.83
C ASP A 55 15.92 7.03 14.71
N TYR A 56 16.07 7.63 13.53
CA TYR A 56 15.52 8.96 13.24
C TYR A 56 14.01 8.99 13.42
N ILE A 57 13.30 7.99 12.88
CA ILE A 57 11.84 7.93 12.99
C ILE A 57 11.41 7.79 14.46
N GLN A 58 12.08 6.94 15.23
CA GLN A 58 11.82 6.79 16.66
C GLN A 58 12.04 8.11 17.43
N ASP A 59 13.09 8.87 17.10
CA ASP A 59 13.39 10.16 17.73
C ASP A 59 12.31 11.22 17.47
N LEU A 60 11.51 11.10 16.40
CA LEU A 60 10.34 11.95 16.17
C LEU A 60 9.22 11.72 17.20
N GLY A 61 9.28 10.62 17.96
CA GLY A 61 8.29 10.27 18.99
C GLY A 61 7.03 9.60 18.45
N VAL A 62 7.07 9.09 17.22
CA VAL A 62 5.95 8.34 16.61
C VAL A 62 5.86 6.95 17.22
N THR A 63 4.68 6.34 17.16
CA THR A 63 4.44 5.02 17.76
C THR A 63 4.13 3.94 16.73
N ALA A 64 3.77 4.33 15.52
CA ALA A 64 3.46 3.41 14.44
C ALA A 64 3.81 3.99 13.08
N LEU A 65 4.23 3.12 12.18
CA LEU A 65 4.52 3.39 10.78
C LEU A 65 3.33 2.92 9.95
N TRP A 66 2.85 3.76 9.04
CA TRP A 66 1.87 3.37 8.04
C TRP A 66 2.56 3.39 6.67
N LEU A 67 2.73 2.20 6.10
CA LEU A 67 3.34 2.05 4.79
C LEU A 67 2.28 2.21 3.70
N LEU A 68 2.53 3.11 2.75
CA LEU A 68 1.87 3.12 1.44
C LEU A 68 2.14 1.79 0.70
N PRO A 69 1.43 1.45 -0.39
CA PRO A 69 1.48 0.13 -0.99
C PRO A 69 2.92 -0.33 -1.33
N THR A 70 3.27 -1.52 -0.85
CA THR A 70 4.57 -2.15 -1.05
C THR A 70 4.50 -3.42 -1.89
N TYR A 71 3.31 -3.75 -2.38
CA TYR A 71 3.03 -4.89 -3.25
C TYR A 71 3.53 -4.67 -4.68
N PRO A 72 3.81 -5.75 -5.45
CA PRO A 72 4.06 -5.64 -6.88
C PRO A 72 2.94 -4.89 -7.59
N SER A 73 3.32 -3.87 -8.33
CA SER A 73 2.40 -3.04 -9.12
C SER A 73 3.11 -2.60 -10.40
N PRO A 74 2.37 -2.39 -11.52
CA PRO A 74 2.88 -1.72 -12.71
C PRO A 74 3.25 -0.25 -12.48
N GLN A 75 2.98 0.30 -11.30
CA GLN A 75 3.27 1.65 -10.84
C GLN A 75 2.56 2.73 -11.67
N ARG A 76 1.32 2.43 -12.12
CA ARG A 76 0.49 3.40 -12.87
C ARG A 76 -0.45 4.19 -11.95
N ASP A 77 -0.54 3.80 -10.69
CA ASP A 77 -1.19 4.57 -9.61
C ASP A 77 -0.36 4.49 -8.32
N ASP A 78 0.95 4.75 -8.41
CA ASP A 78 1.91 4.74 -7.29
C ASP A 78 1.78 3.55 -6.32
N GLY A 79 1.54 2.36 -6.86
CA GLY A 79 1.44 1.10 -6.11
C GLY A 79 0.03 0.64 -5.78
N TYR A 80 -1.00 1.47 -5.99
CA TYR A 80 -2.40 1.11 -5.72
C TYR A 80 -3.00 0.18 -6.79
N ASP A 81 -2.41 0.09 -7.97
CA ASP A 81 -2.71 -0.92 -8.99
C ASP A 81 -1.95 -2.24 -8.72
N ILE A 82 -2.42 -3.03 -7.75
CA ILE A 82 -1.74 -4.25 -7.28
C ILE A 82 -1.82 -5.40 -8.30
N SER A 83 -0.68 -6.01 -8.60
CA SER A 83 -0.55 -7.17 -9.50
C SER A 83 -0.27 -8.50 -8.79
N ASP A 84 0.18 -8.47 -7.54
CA ASP A 84 0.32 -9.63 -6.65
C ASP A 84 0.22 -9.17 -5.18
N TYR A 85 -0.66 -9.79 -4.40
CA TYR A 85 -0.88 -9.46 -2.98
C TYR A 85 0.08 -10.18 -2.02
N MET A 86 0.87 -11.13 -2.51
CA MET A 86 1.61 -12.08 -1.65
C MET A 86 3.12 -11.85 -1.66
N SER A 87 3.59 -10.81 -2.34
CA SER A 87 5.01 -10.50 -2.43
C SER A 87 5.25 -8.99 -2.31
N ILE A 88 6.52 -8.59 -2.36
CA ILE A 88 6.99 -7.21 -2.26
C ILE A 88 7.39 -6.71 -3.65
N GLN A 89 7.10 -5.43 -3.93
CA GLN A 89 7.55 -4.73 -5.12
C GLN A 89 9.06 -4.89 -5.26
N PRO A 90 9.57 -5.48 -6.36
CA PRO A 90 10.99 -5.83 -6.46
C PRO A 90 11.96 -4.65 -6.26
N ALA A 91 11.54 -3.43 -6.60
CA ALA A 91 12.32 -2.22 -6.40
C ALA A 91 12.47 -1.80 -4.92
N TYR A 92 11.65 -2.34 -4.01
CA TYR A 92 11.73 -2.03 -2.58
C TYR A 92 12.46 -3.12 -1.78
N GLY A 93 12.82 -4.24 -2.44
CA GLY A 93 13.47 -5.39 -1.83
C GLY A 93 12.63 -6.67 -1.93
N THR A 94 12.83 -7.55 -0.96
CA THR A 94 12.22 -8.88 -0.90
C THR A 94 11.32 -9.05 0.32
N LEU A 95 10.55 -10.15 0.38
CA LEU A 95 9.77 -10.47 1.58
C LEU A 95 10.66 -10.62 2.85
N PRO A 96 11.83 -11.29 2.79
CA PRO A 96 12.80 -11.25 3.89
C PRO A 96 13.26 -9.85 4.31
N ASP A 97 13.46 -8.92 3.37
CA ASP A 97 13.84 -7.54 3.72
C ASP A 97 12.71 -6.82 4.46
N PHE A 98 11.46 -7.07 4.05
CA PHE A 98 10.27 -6.57 4.76
C PHE A 98 10.16 -7.18 6.17
N GLU A 99 10.37 -8.49 6.32
CA GLU A 99 10.38 -9.16 7.63
C GLU A 99 11.46 -8.56 8.55
N ALA A 100 12.67 -8.37 8.03
CA ALA A 100 13.77 -7.73 8.76
C ALA A 100 13.42 -6.29 9.18
N PHE A 101 12.74 -5.54 8.32
CA PHE A 101 12.24 -4.20 8.64
C PHE A 101 11.21 -4.24 9.77
N VAL A 102 10.23 -5.15 9.70
CA VAL A 102 9.20 -5.30 10.74
C VAL A 102 9.84 -5.66 12.08
N ASP A 103 10.79 -6.60 12.11
CA ASP A 103 11.53 -6.96 13.32
C ASP A 103 12.33 -5.78 13.88
N ALA A 104 13.01 -5.02 13.00
CA ALA A 104 13.76 -3.84 13.39
C ALA A 104 12.87 -2.73 13.96
N ALA A 105 11.67 -2.52 13.38
CA ALA A 105 10.68 -1.57 13.89
C ALA A 105 10.13 -2.02 15.25
N HIS A 106 9.74 -3.29 15.38
CA HIS A 106 9.23 -3.84 16.64
C HIS A 106 10.27 -3.79 17.76
N SER A 107 11.55 -4.02 17.47
CA SER A 107 12.64 -3.91 18.45
C SER A 107 12.77 -2.50 19.05
N ARG A 108 12.25 -1.49 18.34
CA ARG A 108 12.18 -0.07 18.75
C ARG A 108 10.83 0.31 19.35
N GLY A 109 9.92 -0.65 19.54
CA GLY A 109 8.57 -0.38 20.02
C GLY A 109 7.67 0.33 19.00
N LEU A 110 8.06 0.36 17.72
CA LEU A 110 7.23 0.89 16.64
C LEU A 110 6.31 -0.20 16.12
N ARG A 111 5.04 0.11 15.88
CA ARG A 111 4.12 -0.77 15.14
C ARG A 111 4.26 -0.53 13.64
N VAL A 112 3.89 -1.53 12.84
CA VAL A 112 3.83 -1.41 11.38
C VAL A 112 2.41 -1.70 10.90
N ILE A 113 1.84 -0.78 10.13
CA ILE A 113 0.57 -0.90 9.42
C ILE A 113 0.89 -0.88 7.92
N THR A 114 0.21 -1.74 7.16
CA THR A 114 0.31 -1.78 5.69
C THR A 114 -1.04 -1.45 5.07
N GLU A 115 -1.00 -0.91 3.85
CA GLU A 115 -2.15 -0.82 2.96
C GLU A 115 -2.76 -2.20 2.64
N LEU A 116 -4.06 -2.22 2.35
CA LEU A 116 -4.77 -3.39 1.84
C LEU A 116 -5.84 -2.96 0.81
N VAL A 117 -5.43 -2.86 -0.45
CA VAL A 117 -6.28 -2.38 -1.55
C VAL A 117 -7.12 -3.54 -2.11
N MET A 118 -8.33 -3.73 -1.61
CA MET A 118 -9.20 -4.87 -2.02
C MET A 118 -10.31 -4.50 -3.00
N ASN A 119 -10.54 -3.20 -3.23
CA ASN A 119 -11.64 -2.76 -4.09
C ASN A 119 -11.39 -3.13 -5.57
N HIS A 120 -10.12 -3.20 -5.97
CA HIS A 120 -9.69 -3.38 -7.35
C HIS A 120 -8.29 -4.03 -7.39
N THR A 121 -7.87 -4.50 -8.55
CA THR A 121 -6.51 -5.01 -8.81
C THR A 121 -6.00 -4.37 -10.09
N SER A 122 -4.70 -4.39 -10.36
CA SER A 122 -4.19 -4.07 -11.70
C SER A 122 -4.84 -4.93 -12.80
N ASP A 123 -5.01 -4.36 -14.00
CA ASP A 123 -5.32 -5.10 -15.22
C ASP A 123 -4.25 -6.16 -15.60
N GLN A 124 -3.06 -6.10 -14.99
CA GLN A 124 -2.02 -7.12 -15.12
C GLN A 124 -2.11 -8.23 -14.06
N HIS A 125 -3.00 -8.11 -13.07
CA HIS A 125 -3.18 -9.14 -12.05
C HIS A 125 -3.58 -10.48 -12.69
N PRO A 126 -2.99 -11.62 -12.27
CA PRO A 126 -3.30 -12.93 -12.85
C PRO A 126 -4.80 -13.27 -12.88
N TRP A 127 -5.54 -12.80 -11.88
CA TRP A 127 -7.00 -12.94 -11.81
C TRP A 127 -7.70 -12.22 -12.97
N PHE A 128 -7.38 -10.96 -13.24
CA PHE A 128 -7.99 -10.21 -14.35
C PHE A 128 -7.60 -10.83 -15.70
N GLN A 129 -6.33 -11.22 -15.84
CA GLN A 129 -5.82 -11.88 -17.05
C GLN A 129 -6.52 -13.22 -17.32
N ALA A 130 -6.83 -14.00 -16.29
CA ALA A 130 -7.61 -15.22 -16.43
C ALA A 130 -9.09 -14.92 -16.74
N ALA A 131 -9.70 -13.98 -16.02
CA ALA A 131 -11.09 -13.59 -16.17
C ALA A 131 -11.41 -13.03 -17.57
N ARG A 132 -10.49 -12.25 -18.17
CA ARG A 132 -10.69 -11.65 -19.50
C ARG A 132 -10.51 -12.64 -20.64
N ARG A 133 -9.71 -13.70 -20.46
CA ARG A 133 -9.40 -14.68 -21.51
C ARG A 133 -10.41 -15.80 -21.59
N ASP A 134 -11.01 -16.18 -20.46
CA ASP A 134 -11.93 -17.30 -20.37
C ASP A 134 -13.18 -16.93 -19.54
N PRO A 135 -14.36 -16.80 -20.17
CA PRO A 135 -15.62 -16.58 -19.47
C PRO A 135 -16.01 -17.70 -18.50
N SER A 136 -15.40 -18.88 -18.59
CA SER A 136 -15.57 -19.99 -17.64
C SER A 136 -14.50 -20.04 -16.54
N SER A 137 -13.55 -19.10 -16.55
CA SER A 137 -12.52 -18.99 -15.51
C SER A 137 -13.14 -18.87 -14.12
N HIS A 138 -12.53 -19.52 -13.14
CA HIS A 138 -12.88 -19.33 -11.73
C HIS A 138 -12.85 -17.85 -11.30
N TYR A 139 -11.97 -17.06 -11.91
CA TYR A 139 -11.82 -15.63 -11.60
C TYR A 139 -12.80 -14.73 -12.36
N ARG A 140 -13.68 -15.29 -13.22
CA ARG A 140 -14.55 -14.49 -14.09
C ARG A 140 -15.40 -13.49 -13.29
N ASP A 141 -16.07 -14.00 -12.27
CA ASP A 141 -17.01 -13.22 -11.44
C ASP A 141 -16.33 -12.43 -10.33
N TYR A 142 -14.99 -12.44 -10.25
CA TYR A 142 -14.24 -11.51 -9.38
C TYR A 142 -14.32 -10.07 -9.92
N TYR A 143 -14.58 -9.92 -11.22
CA TYR A 143 -14.72 -8.62 -11.88
C TYR A 143 -16.13 -8.44 -12.42
N VAL A 144 -16.51 -7.19 -12.63
CA VAL A 144 -17.84 -6.85 -13.10
C VAL A 144 -17.81 -6.60 -14.60
N TRP A 145 -18.48 -7.49 -15.34
CA TRP A 145 -18.56 -7.44 -16.80
C TRP A 145 -19.94 -6.99 -17.28
N SER A 146 -20.00 -6.39 -18.48
CA SER A 146 -21.25 -6.06 -19.15
C SER A 146 -21.09 -5.95 -20.67
N ASP A 147 -22.14 -6.29 -21.42
CA ASP A 147 -22.21 -6.05 -22.87
C ASP A 147 -22.35 -4.55 -23.22
N THR A 148 -22.68 -3.71 -22.24
CA THR A 148 -22.87 -2.27 -22.41
C THR A 148 -22.22 -1.49 -21.26
N ASP A 149 -21.87 -0.24 -21.51
CA ASP A 149 -21.40 0.73 -20.51
C ASP A 149 -22.54 1.40 -19.72
N GLN A 150 -23.76 0.86 -19.81
CA GLN A 150 -24.98 1.54 -19.36
C GLN A 150 -25.44 1.16 -17.95
N ARG A 151 -24.72 0.25 -17.28
CA ARG A 151 -24.97 -0.13 -15.87
C ARG A 151 -24.35 0.90 -14.93
N TYR A 152 -24.92 1.04 -13.73
CA TYR A 152 -24.44 1.96 -12.68
C TYR A 152 -24.26 3.43 -13.13
N ARG A 153 -25.16 3.97 -13.96
CA ARG A 153 -25.05 5.35 -14.47
C ARG A 153 -25.02 6.44 -13.39
N ASP A 154 -25.60 6.16 -12.22
CA ASP A 154 -25.62 7.09 -11.09
C ASP A 154 -24.28 7.13 -10.35
N ALA A 155 -23.37 6.18 -10.60
CA ALA A 155 -22.06 6.17 -9.98
C ALA A 155 -21.16 7.21 -10.65
N ARG A 156 -20.74 8.19 -9.85
CA ARG A 156 -19.83 9.25 -10.26
C ARG A 156 -18.49 8.69 -10.76
N ILE A 157 -17.96 9.32 -11.80
CA ILE A 157 -16.56 9.17 -12.25
C ILE A 157 -15.67 9.99 -11.31
N ILE A 158 -14.68 9.33 -10.69
CA ILE A 158 -13.82 9.96 -9.68
C ILE A 158 -12.78 10.87 -10.36
N PHE A 159 -12.10 10.36 -11.40
CA PHE A 159 -11.06 11.07 -12.14
C PHE A 159 -11.57 11.56 -13.49
N THR A 160 -12.43 12.58 -13.48
CA THR A 160 -13.06 13.13 -14.70
C THR A 160 -12.09 13.73 -15.70
N ASP A 161 -10.88 14.07 -15.26
CA ASP A 161 -9.85 14.67 -16.10
C ASP A 161 -9.09 13.63 -16.95
N THR A 162 -9.16 12.34 -16.57
CA THR A 162 -8.44 11.24 -17.22
C THR A 162 -9.36 10.14 -17.73
N GLU A 163 -10.48 9.88 -17.04
CA GLU A 163 -11.40 8.80 -17.36
C GLU A 163 -12.75 9.35 -17.87
N PRO A 164 -13.16 9.01 -19.11
CA PRO A 164 -14.44 9.46 -19.65
C PRO A 164 -15.63 8.61 -19.15
N SER A 165 -15.36 7.45 -18.54
CA SER A 165 -16.35 6.48 -18.09
C SER A 165 -15.78 5.62 -16.97
N ASN A 166 -16.66 4.98 -16.19
CA ASN A 166 -16.33 3.89 -15.26
C ASN A 166 -16.40 2.50 -15.93
N TRP A 167 -16.63 2.46 -17.24
CA TRP A 167 -16.66 1.25 -18.06
C TRP A 167 -15.65 1.36 -19.20
N THR A 168 -14.78 0.36 -19.32
CA THR A 168 -13.81 0.25 -20.42
C THR A 168 -14.06 -1.02 -21.21
N TRP A 169 -14.04 -0.91 -22.54
CA TRP A 169 -14.18 -2.07 -23.44
C TRP A 169 -12.91 -2.91 -23.43
N ASP A 170 -13.03 -4.20 -23.10
CA ASP A 170 -11.93 -5.14 -23.21
C ASP A 170 -11.99 -5.91 -24.56
N PRO A 171 -10.97 -5.78 -25.44
CA PRO A 171 -11.00 -6.42 -26.76
C PRO A 171 -10.83 -7.94 -26.70
N VAL A 172 -10.29 -8.49 -25.60
CA VAL A 172 -10.08 -9.94 -25.43
C VAL A 172 -11.37 -10.60 -24.94
N ALA A 173 -11.98 -10.04 -23.90
CA ALA A 173 -13.25 -10.52 -23.37
C ALA A 173 -14.44 -10.16 -24.28
N ARG A 174 -14.27 -9.16 -25.16
CA ARG A 174 -15.33 -8.57 -25.98
C ARG A 174 -16.52 -8.11 -25.15
N GLN A 175 -16.25 -7.54 -23.99
CA GLN A 175 -17.22 -6.98 -23.05
C GLN A 175 -16.58 -5.78 -22.34
N TYR A 176 -17.41 -4.91 -21.78
CA TYR A 176 -16.96 -3.88 -20.87
C TYR A 176 -16.65 -4.48 -19.50
N PHE A 177 -15.61 -3.96 -18.84
CA PHE A 177 -15.39 -4.17 -17.42
C PHE A 177 -15.55 -2.84 -16.67
N TRP A 178 -15.97 -2.95 -15.42
CA TRP A 178 -16.19 -1.81 -14.53
C TRP A 178 -14.92 -1.47 -13.74
N HIS A 179 -14.61 -0.18 -13.65
CA HIS A 179 -13.57 0.38 -12.80
C HIS A 179 -14.08 1.65 -12.10
N ARG A 180 -13.56 1.97 -10.92
CA ARG A 180 -13.92 3.20 -10.17
C ARG A 180 -12.89 4.32 -10.31
N PHE A 181 -11.66 3.93 -10.57
CA PHE A 181 -10.49 4.77 -10.70
C PHE A 181 -10.03 4.67 -12.14
N PHE A 182 -8.77 4.33 -12.40
CA PHE A 182 -8.27 4.21 -13.76
C PHE A 182 -8.72 2.92 -14.44
N SER A 183 -8.78 2.92 -15.77
CA SER A 183 -9.10 1.76 -16.60
C SER A 183 -8.08 0.61 -16.47
N HIS A 184 -6.97 0.80 -15.77
CA HIS A 184 -6.01 -0.26 -15.46
C HIS A 184 -6.15 -0.82 -14.04
N GLN A 185 -7.28 -0.53 -13.37
CA GLN A 185 -7.66 -0.96 -12.02
C GLN A 185 -9.05 -1.60 -12.00
#